data_AF-A0A0A2SRP8-F1
#
_entry.id   AF-A0A0A2SRP8-F1
#
_cell.length_a   1.000
_cell.length_b   1.000
_cell.length_c   1.000
_cell.angle_alpha   90.00
_cell.angle_beta   90.00
_cell.angle_gamma   90.00
#
_symmetry.space_group_name_H-M   'P 1'
#
loop_
_entity.id
_entity.type
_entity.pdbx_description
1 polymer ?
#
loop_
_entity_poly.entity_id
_entity_poly.type
_entity_poly.pdbx_seq_one_letter_code
_entity_poly.pdbx_strand_id
1 'polypeptide(L)'
;MKANQKLLDHIESESNENMDKFFLDIYKAYKNENDDFLKNWKKIYLARAIGAFHRGWLNLCKYYLKNSLEKANNISHDRYTIDKVNEEANMINEEALKNYIATK
;
A
#
# COMPACT_ATOMS: atom_id res chain seq x y z
N MET A 1 3.10 -18.09 -6.03
CA MET A 1 1.79 -17.65 -6.59
C MET A 1 0.61 -17.71 -5.61
N LYS A 2 0.58 -18.59 -4.59
CA LYS A 2 -0.62 -18.80 -3.75
C LYS A 2 -0.83 -17.80 -2.58
N ALA A 3 0.23 -17.12 -2.11
CA ALA A 3 0.13 -16.26 -0.91
C ALA A 3 -0.56 -14.92 -1.18
N ASN A 4 -0.18 -14.20 -2.23
CA ASN A 4 -0.78 -12.90 -2.55
C ASN A 4 -2.24 -13.04 -3.01
N GLN A 5 -2.61 -14.09 -3.75
CA GLN A 5 -3.99 -14.27 -4.19
C GLN A 5 -4.96 -14.42 -3.02
N LYS A 6 -4.61 -15.22 -2.00
CA LYS A 6 -5.42 -15.36 -0.79
C LYS A 6 -5.59 -14.03 -0.05
N LEU A 7 -4.55 -13.19 -0.02
CA LEU A 7 -4.62 -11.87 0.61
C LEU A 7 -5.50 -10.90 -0.21
N LEU A 8 -5.40 -10.93 -1.54
CA LEU A 8 -6.24 -10.13 -2.44
C LEU A 8 -7.72 -10.50 -2.31
N ASP A 9 -8.05 -11.80 -2.30
CA ASP A 9 -9.42 -12.28 -2.16
C ASP A 9 -10.00 -11.90 -0.79
N HIS A 10 -9.18 -11.93 0.27
CA HIS A 10 -9.56 -11.50 1.60
C HIS A 10 -9.82 -9.99 1.65
N ILE A 11 -8.96 -9.16 1.06
CA ILE A 11 -9.18 -7.70 0.99
C ILE A 11 -10.50 -7.38 0.28
N GLU A 12 -10.88 -8.14 -0.76
CA GLU A 12 -12.12 -7.93 -1.50
C GLU A 12 -13.36 -8.17 -0.65
N SER A 13 -13.39 -9.29 0.08
CA SER A 13 -14.55 -9.71 0.87
C SER A 13 -14.69 -8.99 2.22
N GLU A 14 -13.65 -8.29 2.67
CA GLU A 14 -13.56 -7.83 4.05
C GLU A 14 -14.36 -6.54 4.36
N SER A 15 -14.84 -6.42 5.59
CA SER A 15 -15.52 -5.22 6.09
C SER A 15 -14.54 -4.20 6.67
N ASN A 16 -15.02 -3.05 7.17
CA ASN A 16 -14.15 -2.02 7.76
C ASN A 16 -13.32 -2.54 8.96
N GLU A 17 -13.81 -3.55 9.68
CA GLU A 17 -13.28 -3.97 10.99
C GLU A 17 -11.84 -4.52 10.93
N ASN A 18 -11.41 -5.04 9.78
CA ASN A 18 -10.11 -5.68 9.62
C ASN A 18 -9.11 -4.86 8.78
N MET A 19 -9.45 -3.63 8.38
CA MET A 19 -8.57 -2.80 7.53
C MET A 19 -7.23 -2.47 8.20
N ASP A 20 -7.23 -2.23 9.52
CA ASP A 20 -6.01 -1.93 10.29
C ASP A 20 -4.99 -3.07 10.23
N LYS A 21 -5.46 -4.33 10.20
CA LYS A 21 -4.58 -5.50 10.03
C LYS A 21 -3.92 -5.51 8.65
N PHE A 22 -4.67 -5.19 7.59
CA PHE A 22 -4.09 -5.10 6.25
C PHE A 22 -3.07 -3.96 6.18
N PHE A 23 -3.32 -2.81 6.80
CA PHE A 23 -2.34 -1.73 6.85
C PHE A 23 -1.03 -2.17 7.51
N LEU A 24 -1.11 -2.89 8.63
CA LEU A 24 0.07 -3.42 9.32
C LEU A 24 0.84 -4.43 8.46
N ASP A 25 0.16 -5.35 7.78
CA ASP A 25 0.80 -6.35 6.94
C ASP A 25 1.48 -5.72 5.72
N ILE A 26 0.83 -4.76 5.06
CA ILE A 26 1.44 -3.99 3.97
C ILE A 26 2.61 -3.14 4.46
N TYR A 27 2.51 -2.53 5.65
CA TYR A 27 3.60 -1.76 6.23
C TYR A 27 4.84 -2.62 6.49
N LYS A 28 4.67 -3.83 7.03
CA LYS A 28 5.77 -4.80 7.20
C LYS A 28 6.37 -5.19 5.85
N ALA A 29 5.54 -5.44 4.84
CA ALA A 29 6.01 -5.74 3.49
C ALA A 29 6.80 -4.58 2.89
N TYR A 30 6.35 -3.33 3.07
CA TYR A 30 7.08 -2.12 2.67
C TYR A 30 8.45 -2.01 3.35
N LYS A 31 8.54 -2.20 4.67
CA LYS A 31 9.81 -2.09 5.40
C LYS A 31 10.84 -3.14 4.98
N ASN A 32 10.37 -4.33 4.60
CA ASN A 32 11.21 -5.46 4.18
C ASN A 32 11.46 -5.52 2.67
N GLU A 33 10.92 -4.57 1.89
CA GLU A 33 11.16 -4.51 0.45
C GLU A 33 12.56 -3.97 0.16
N ASN A 34 13.27 -4.70 -0.71
CA ASN A 34 14.66 -4.41 -1.10
C ASN A 34 14.76 -3.71 -2.45
N ASP A 35 13.73 -3.81 -3.28
CA ASP A 35 13.64 -3.05 -4.53
C ASP A 35 13.09 -1.65 -4.23
N ASP A 36 13.89 -0.61 -4.50
CA ASP A 36 13.53 0.78 -4.16
C ASP A 36 12.26 1.25 -4.85
N PHE A 37 12.03 0.83 -6.10
CA PHE A 37 10.83 1.19 -6.84
C PHE A 37 9.58 0.56 -6.21
N LEU A 38 9.62 -0.75 -5.94
CA LEU A 38 8.53 -1.44 -5.25
C LEU A 38 8.30 -0.94 -3.84
N LYS A 39 9.37 -0.55 -3.14
CA LYS A 39 9.30 0.03 -1.81
C LYS A 39 8.54 1.35 -1.84
N ASN A 40 8.88 2.24 -2.77
CA ASN A 40 8.18 3.50 -2.98
C ASN A 40 6.74 3.30 -3.44
N TRP A 41 6.50 2.35 -4.35
CA TRP A 41 5.16 1.95 -4.77
C TRP A 41 4.29 1.52 -3.59
N LYS A 42 4.77 0.57 -2.77
CA LYS A 42 4.09 0.10 -1.56
C LYS A 42 3.79 1.24 -0.59
N LYS A 43 4.76 2.12 -0.36
CA LYS A 43 4.63 3.29 0.53
C LYS A 43 3.49 4.22 0.08
N ILE A 44 3.44 4.55 -1.22
CA ILE A 44 2.40 5.40 -1.81
C ILE A 44 1.02 4.80 -1.61
N TYR A 45 0.86 3.56 -2.03
CA TYR A 45 -0.45 2.91 -1.99
C TYR A 45 -0.93 2.62 -0.57
N LEU A 46 -0.04 2.35 0.37
CA LEU A 46 -0.39 2.26 1.78
C LEU A 46 -0.90 3.60 2.34
N ALA A 47 -0.19 4.70 2.08
CA ALA A 47 -0.61 6.03 2.54
C ALA A 47 -1.96 6.44 1.93
N ARG A 48 -2.17 6.16 0.64
CA ARG A 48 -3.45 6.40 -0.04
C ARG A 48 -4.57 5.53 0.53
N ALA A 49 -4.31 4.26 0.85
CA ALA A 49 -5.29 3.36 1.46
C ALA A 49 -5.77 3.89 2.82
N ILE A 50 -4.84 4.25 3.69
CA ILE A 50 -5.13 4.85 5.01
C ILE A 50 -5.96 6.14 4.83
N GLY A 51 -5.53 7.03 3.93
CA GLY A 51 -6.25 8.27 3.64
C GLY A 51 -7.66 8.07 3.08
N ALA A 52 -7.90 7.01 2.31
CA ALA A 52 -9.23 6.64 1.82
C ALA A 52 -10.10 6.06 2.93
N PHE A 53 -9.53 5.21 3.79
CA PHE A 53 -10.23 4.62 4.93
C PHE A 53 -10.73 5.68 5.92
N HIS A 54 -9.89 6.67 6.26
CA HIS A 54 -10.30 7.79 7.11
C HIS A 54 -11.45 8.63 6.54
N ARG A 55 -11.59 8.66 5.21
CA ARG A 55 -12.69 9.36 4.53
C ARG A 55 -13.94 8.48 4.38
N GLY A 56 -13.93 7.25 4.87
CA GLY A 56 -15.03 6.28 4.73
C GLY A 56 -15.10 5.65 3.32
N TRP A 57 -14.08 5.81 2.48
CA TRP A 57 -14.06 5.29 1.11
C TRP A 57 -13.48 3.88 1.06
N LEU A 58 -14.22 2.91 1.61
CA LEU A 58 -13.73 1.52 1.76
C LEU A 58 -13.30 0.87 0.44
N ASN A 59 -14.10 1.01 -0.64
CA ASN A 59 -13.75 0.42 -1.93
C ASN A 59 -12.44 1.00 -2.50
N LEU A 60 -12.22 2.29 -2.30
CA LEU A 60 -10.98 2.95 -2.74
C LEU A 60 -9.79 2.54 -1.87
N CYS A 61 -10.00 2.38 -0.55
CA CYS A 61 -9.00 1.81 0.36
C CYS A 61 -8.58 0.41 -0.12
N LYS A 62 -9.53 -0.50 -0.35
CA LYS A 62 -9.28 -1.84 -0.87
C LYS A 62 -8.54 -1.82 -2.20
N TYR A 63 -8.94 -0.95 -3.12
CA TYR A 63 -8.24 -0.76 -4.40
C TYR A 63 -6.77 -0.42 -4.17
N TYR A 64 -6.46 0.54 -3.29
CA TYR A 64 -5.08 0.91 -3.00
C TYR A 64 -4.29 -0.20 -2.30
N LEU A 65 -4.90 -0.93 -1.36
CA LEU A 65 -4.26 -2.10 -0.73
C LEU A 65 -3.88 -3.15 -1.77
N LYS A 66 -4.78 -3.46 -2.70
CA LYS A 66 -4.50 -4.40 -3.80
C LYS A 66 -3.33 -3.92 -4.67
N ASN A 67 -3.30 -2.63 -5.01
CA ASN A 67 -2.20 -2.07 -5.80
C ASN A 67 -0.84 -2.14 -5.07
N SER A 68 -0.81 -2.00 -3.74
CA SER A 68 0.43 -2.16 -2.95
C SER A 68 1.03 -3.58 -3.02
N LEU A 69 0.22 -4.56 -3.41
CA LEU A 69 0.61 -5.97 -3.57
C LEU A 69 0.94 -6.34 -5.02
N GLU A 70 0.88 -5.38 -5.96
CA GLU A 70 1.31 -5.62 -7.33
C GLU A 70 2.78 -6.02 -7.40
N LYS A 71 3.08 -6.85 -8.40
CA LYS A 71 4.43 -7.24 -8.73
C LYS A 71 5.04 -6.19 -9.64
N ALA A 72 6.35 -5.99 -9.54
CA ALA A 72 7.07 -5.02 -10.37
C ALA A 72 6.72 -5.17 -11.86
N ASN A 73 6.75 -6.40 -12.37
CA ASN A 73 6.50 -6.69 -13.79
C ASN A 73 5.12 -6.27 -14.32
N ASN A 74 4.16 -5.92 -13.45
CA ASN A 74 2.84 -5.41 -13.84
C ASN A 74 2.79 -3.87 -13.89
N ILE A 75 3.82 -3.21 -13.34
CA ILE A 75 3.90 -1.77 -13.21
C ILE A 75 4.79 -1.23 -14.32
N SER A 76 4.41 -0.07 -14.90
CA SER A 76 5.26 0.59 -15.89
C SER A 76 6.58 1.04 -15.28
N HIS A 77 7.68 0.79 -15.99
CA HIS A 77 9.03 1.24 -15.63
C HIS A 77 9.57 2.25 -16.65
N ASP A 78 8.67 2.92 -17.38
CA ASP A 78 9.08 4.08 -18.15
C ASP A 78 9.60 5.18 -17.20
N ARG A 79 10.45 6.05 -17.74
CA ARG A 79 11.09 7.13 -16.95
C ARG A 79 10.07 8.03 -16.25
N TYR A 80 8.97 8.35 -16.92
CA TYR A 80 7.94 9.22 -16.35
C TYR A 80 7.28 8.56 -15.13
N THR A 81 6.95 7.27 -15.21
CA THR A 81 6.36 6.52 -14.09
C THR A 81 7.33 6.40 -12.92
N ILE A 82 8.61 6.10 -13.18
CA ILE A 82 9.64 6.04 -12.13
C ILE A 82 9.80 7.40 -11.44
N ASP A 83 9.92 8.48 -12.21
CA ASP A 83 10.09 9.83 -11.67
C ASP A 83 8.88 10.23 -10.81
N LYS A 84 7.65 9.91 -11.26
CA LYS A 84 6.42 10.16 -10.50
C LYS A 84 6.33 9.38 -9.21
N VAL A 85 6.69 8.10 -9.22
CA VAL A 85 6.72 7.26 -8.01
C VAL A 85 7.72 7.81 -7.00
N ASN A 86 8.91 8.23 -7.44
CA ASN A 86 9.90 8.81 -6.54
C ASN A 86 9.45 10.16 -5.98
N GLU A 87 8.88 11.04 -6.81
CA GLU A 87 8.34 12.34 -6.37
C GLU A 87 7.26 12.16 -5.30
N GLU A 88 6.26 11.33 -5.55
CA GLU A 88 5.17 11.10 -4.60
C GLU A 88 5.64 10.42 -3.30
N ALA A 89 6.53 9.43 -3.41
CA ALA A 89 7.06 8.74 -2.24
C ALA A 89 7.83 9.67 -1.28
N ASN A 90 8.49 10.70 -1.84
CA ASN A 90 9.21 11.71 -1.06
C ASN A 90 8.26 12.70 -0.36
N MET A 91 7.05 12.91 -0.87
CA MET A 91 6.05 13.76 -0.23
C MET A 91 5.37 13.10 0.98
N ILE A 92 5.50 11.77 1.12
CA ILE A 92 4.87 11.02 2.20
C ILE A 92 5.77 11.05 3.44
N ASN A 93 5.26 11.67 4.50
CA ASN A 93 5.90 11.69 5.83
C ASN A 93 5.90 10.28 6.45
N GLU A 94 7.09 9.67 6.56
CA GLU A 94 7.26 8.32 7.10
C GLU A 94 6.94 8.20 8.59
N GLU A 95 7.21 9.26 9.36
CA GLU A 95 6.94 9.26 10.79
C GLU A 95 5.42 9.26 11.05
N ALA A 96 4.67 10.07 10.29
CA ALA A 96 3.21 10.06 10.34
C ALA A 96 2.64 8.68 9.97
N LEU A 97 3.18 8.05 8.92
CA LEU A 97 2.79 6.70 8.50
C LEU A 97 3.08 5.66 9.60
N LYS A 98 4.29 5.70 10.19
CA LYS A 98 4.68 4.81 11.28
C LYS A 98 3.79 5.00 12.51
N ASN A 99 3.50 6.24 12.90
CA ASN A 99 2.69 6.55 14.07
C ASN A 99 1.25 6.08 13.90
N TYR A 100 0.67 6.21 12.70
CA TYR A 100 -0.64 5.65 12.40
C TYR A 100 -0.66 4.14 12.69
N ILE A 101 0.30 3.41 12.13
CA ILE A 101 0.38 1.94 12.28
C ILE A 101 0.65 1.52 13.73
N ALA A 102 1.39 2.32 14.51
CA ALA A 102 1.74 1.99 15.90
C ALA A 102 0.61 2.26 16.92
N THR A 103 -0.41 3.03 16.55
CA THR A 103 -1.52 3.43 17.45
C THR A 103 -2.74 2.51 17.36
N LYS A 104 -2.64 1.42 16.61
CA LYS A 104 -3.69 0.43 16.35
C LYS A 104 -3.26 -0.94 16.83
#